data_AF-A0A401MXA4-F1
#
_entry.id   AF-A0A401MXA4-F1
#
_cell.length_a   1.000
_cell.length_b   1.000
_cell.length_c   1.000
_cell.angle_alpha   90.00
_cell.angle_beta   90.00
_cell.angle_gamma   90.00
#
_symmetry.space_group_name_H-M   'P 1'
#
loop_
_entity.id
_entity.type
_entity.pdbx_description
1 polymer ?
#
loop_
_entity_poly.entity_id
_entity_poly.type
_entity_poly.pdbx_seq_one_letter_code
_entity_poly.pdbx_strand_id
1 'polypeptide(L)'
;MRTRPRLFVTLTAPSFGPVHRTGEQCRPRRDRGTCDHGRSLGCGAVHDAADPLVGQPICPDCYDYTAHVLWHAHASKLWDRFVIDVRRRLATSAGIVQSRFAQHARLSFARVAEYQKRAAVHVHAVVRLDGPDGPADDPPAWGTADRLTDAVQTSARRVLVRTPYSPAVGELVLRWGSQIDARQLRADGDGPDDDAVAAYVAKYVTKGADETGAGTDHKLTTWADIDTAPVSGHVRALMRTCWRLGGLPEYAPLHLRTWAHTLGYRGHILTKSRAYSTTYAALRAERAHHVGHADILDTVTERNWRYVGSGHTPGAALIAAGVAEDLAASSEIARDEREVSR
;
A
#
# COMPACT_ATOMS: atom_id res chain seq x y z
N MET A 1 -26.06 -11.71 17.71
CA MET A 1 -24.67 -11.33 17.37
C MET A 1 -24.76 -10.25 16.29
N ARG A 2 -24.24 -9.05 16.52
CA ARG A 2 -24.31 -7.97 15.53
C ARG A 2 -23.14 -8.08 14.56
N THR A 3 -23.42 -7.98 13.26
CA THR A 3 -22.40 -8.00 12.20
C THR A 3 -21.42 -6.84 12.40
N ARG A 4 -20.12 -7.15 12.54
CA ARG A 4 -19.06 -6.15 12.67
C ARG A 4 -18.78 -5.51 11.30
N PRO A 5 -18.93 -4.19 11.14
CA PRO A 5 -18.59 -3.53 9.88
C PRO A 5 -17.10 -3.67 9.57
N ARG A 6 -16.79 -4.32 8.44
CA ARG A 6 -15.43 -4.55 7.96
C ARG A 6 -15.35 -4.24 6.48
N LEU A 7 -14.33 -3.51 6.06
CA LEU A 7 -14.05 -3.20 4.67
C LEU A 7 -12.64 -3.62 4.29
N PHE A 8 -12.49 -4.12 3.07
CA PHE A 8 -11.24 -4.12 2.34
C PHE A 8 -11.14 -2.83 1.53
N VAL A 9 -10.08 -2.06 1.75
CA VAL A 9 -9.88 -0.72 1.19
C VAL A 9 -8.58 -0.71 0.39
N THR A 10 -8.63 -0.21 -0.83
CA THR A 10 -7.44 0.06 -1.65
C THR A 10 -7.35 1.54 -1.95
N LEU A 11 -6.24 2.17 -1.55
CA LEU A 11 -5.91 3.57 -1.82
C LEU A 11 -4.68 3.62 -2.73
N THR A 12 -4.79 4.28 -3.88
CA THR A 12 -3.71 4.34 -4.87
C THR A 12 -2.99 5.68 -4.85
N ALA A 13 -1.74 5.71 -5.33
CA ALA A 13 -1.07 6.95 -5.70
C ALA A 13 -1.78 7.61 -6.91
N PRO A 14 -1.73 8.94 -7.05
CA PRO A 14 -2.15 9.60 -8.28
C PRO A 14 -1.26 9.18 -9.48
N SER A 15 -1.64 9.61 -10.68
CA SER A 15 -0.75 9.51 -11.84
C SER A 15 0.29 10.63 -11.79
N PHE A 16 1.54 10.29 -12.10
CA PHE A 16 2.65 11.24 -12.26
C PHE A 16 3.08 11.39 -13.73
N GLY A 17 2.34 10.75 -14.64
CA GLY A 17 2.67 10.70 -16.06
C GLY A 17 2.20 9.41 -16.72
N PRO A 18 2.15 9.38 -18.06
CA PRO A 18 1.80 8.18 -18.81
C PRO A 18 2.89 7.11 -18.70
N VAL A 19 2.48 5.88 -18.40
CA VAL A 19 3.36 4.70 -18.33
C VAL A 19 2.88 3.62 -19.30
N HIS A 20 3.78 2.73 -19.71
CA HIS A 20 3.42 1.51 -20.43
C HIS A 20 2.51 0.64 -19.56
N ARG A 21 1.50 0.04 -20.19
CA ARG A 21 0.50 -0.81 -19.55
C ARG A 21 0.24 -2.04 -20.40
N THR A 22 -0.17 -3.11 -19.75
CA THR A 22 -0.64 -4.33 -20.41
C THR A 22 -1.96 -4.09 -21.14
N GLY A 23 -2.25 -4.94 -22.13
CA GLY A 23 -3.52 -4.92 -22.86
C GLY A 23 -3.34 -5.09 -24.36
N GLU A 24 -4.47 -5.14 -25.08
CA GLU A 24 -4.49 -5.37 -26.53
C GLU A 24 -3.72 -4.31 -27.32
N GLN A 25 -3.66 -3.07 -26.83
CA GLN A 25 -2.75 -2.08 -27.34
C GLN A 25 -2.43 -1.02 -26.28
N CYS A 26 -1.14 -0.79 -26.05
CA CYS A 26 -0.65 0.20 -25.11
C CYS A 26 -0.90 1.62 -25.64
N ARG A 27 -1.99 2.23 -25.18
CA ARG A 27 -2.39 3.61 -25.52
C ARG A 27 -2.62 4.44 -24.26
N PRO A 28 -1.55 4.86 -23.55
CA PRO A 28 -1.70 5.63 -22.30
C PRO A 28 -2.26 7.04 -22.51
N ARG A 29 -2.24 7.55 -23.74
CA ARG A 29 -2.96 8.75 -24.20
C ARG A 29 -3.80 8.41 -25.43
N ARG A 30 -4.96 9.06 -25.57
CA ARG A 30 -5.83 8.95 -26.76
C ARG A 30 -5.19 9.61 -27.99
N ASP A 31 -4.49 10.73 -27.80
CA ASP A 31 -3.85 11.48 -28.88
C ASP A 31 -2.44 10.98 -29.19
N ARG A 32 -2.18 10.72 -30.48
CA ARG A 32 -0.88 10.31 -31.02
C ARG A 32 0.03 11.52 -31.30
N GLY A 33 0.11 12.44 -30.34
CA GLY A 33 1.03 13.57 -30.43
C GLY A 33 2.47 13.18 -30.12
N THR A 34 3.41 14.05 -30.42
CA THR A 34 4.75 14.05 -29.84
C THR A 34 4.76 14.95 -28.61
N CYS A 35 5.51 14.60 -27.58
CA CYS A 35 5.79 15.53 -26.49
C CYS A 35 6.81 16.58 -26.96
N ASP A 36 6.99 17.63 -26.16
CA ASP A 36 8.01 18.67 -26.40
C ASP A 36 9.44 18.10 -26.43
N HIS A 37 9.66 16.90 -25.88
CA HIS A 37 10.92 16.16 -25.95
C HIS A 37 11.07 15.30 -27.22
N GLY A 38 10.15 15.43 -28.19
CA GLY A 38 10.18 14.74 -29.47
C GLY A 38 9.81 13.24 -29.42
N ARG A 39 9.36 12.73 -28.27
CA ARG A 39 8.94 11.32 -28.12
C ARG A 39 7.45 11.15 -28.41
N SER A 40 7.08 10.03 -29.01
CA SER A 40 5.67 9.66 -29.17
C SER A 40 4.96 9.57 -27.82
N LEU A 41 3.80 10.21 -27.70
CA LEU A 41 2.94 10.15 -26.52
C LEU A 41 2.10 8.86 -26.44
N GLY A 42 2.13 8.04 -27.49
CA GLY A 42 1.55 6.70 -27.53
C GLY A 42 2.62 5.63 -27.78
N CYS A 43 2.46 4.46 -27.18
CA CYS A 43 3.33 3.31 -27.43
C CYS A 43 2.85 2.51 -28.65
N GLY A 44 1.57 2.13 -28.69
CA GLY A 44 0.99 1.36 -29.78
C GLY A 44 1.39 -0.13 -29.82
N ALA A 45 2.31 -0.58 -28.97
CA ALA A 45 2.69 -1.98 -28.83
C ALA A 45 1.69 -2.76 -27.95
N VAL A 46 1.74 -4.09 -28.01
CA VAL A 46 1.00 -4.97 -27.11
C VAL A 46 1.98 -5.45 -26.04
N HIS A 47 1.68 -5.20 -24.77
CA HIS A 47 2.52 -5.65 -23.66
C HIS A 47 1.82 -6.75 -22.89
N ASP A 48 2.53 -7.85 -22.64
CA ASP A 48 2.13 -8.85 -21.66
C ASP A 48 2.55 -8.42 -20.24
N ALA A 49 2.16 -9.19 -19.22
CA ALA A 49 2.44 -8.87 -17.82
C ALA A 49 3.92 -9.00 -17.40
N ALA A 50 4.73 -9.71 -18.18
CA ALA A 50 6.15 -9.94 -17.96
C ALA A 50 7.04 -8.92 -18.69
N ASP A 51 6.48 -8.18 -19.65
CA ASP A 51 7.20 -7.16 -20.41
C ASP A 51 7.84 -6.12 -19.46
N PRO A 52 9.19 -5.96 -19.50
CA PRO A 52 9.92 -5.08 -18.59
C PRO A 52 9.57 -3.61 -18.78
N LEU A 53 8.98 -3.20 -19.90
CA LEU A 53 8.53 -1.84 -20.12
C LEU A 53 7.29 -1.50 -19.29
N VAL A 54 6.46 -2.48 -18.91
CA VAL A 54 5.22 -2.23 -18.16
C VAL A 54 5.52 -1.50 -16.85
N GLY A 55 4.84 -0.37 -16.67
CA GLY A 55 5.05 0.54 -15.54
C GLY A 55 6.14 1.60 -15.75
N GLN A 56 6.99 1.47 -16.78
CA GLN A 56 7.95 2.52 -17.13
C GLN A 56 7.25 3.69 -17.85
N PRO A 57 7.74 4.94 -17.69
CA PRO A 57 7.18 6.09 -18.38
C PRO A 57 7.33 5.99 -19.91
N ILE A 58 6.30 6.41 -20.64
CA ILE A 58 6.37 6.54 -22.10
C ILE A 58 7.46 7.55 -22.51
N CYS A 59 7.52 8.67 -21.79
CA CYS A 59 8.60 9.63 -21.89
C CYS A 59 9.11 9.90 -20.47
N PRO A 60 10.34 9.46 -20.13
CA PRO A 60 10.96 9.75 -18.84
C PRO A 60 11.00 11.25 -18.54
N ASP A 61 11.25 12.10 -19.54
CA ASP A 61 11.36 13.54 -19.36
C ASP A 61 10.00 14.22 -19.09
N CYS A 62 8.88 13.58 -19.50
CA CYS A 62 7.53 14.05 -19.16
C CYS A 62 7.00 13.52 -17.83
N TYR A 63 7.72 12.61 -17.17
CA TYR A 63 7.26 12.00 -15.92
C TYR A 63 7.62 12.87 -14.72
N ASP A 64 6.65 13.14 -13.86
CA ASP A 64 6.83 13.96 -12.66
C ASP A 64 7.44 13.15 -11.51
N TYR A 65 8.75 12.91 -11.61
CA TYR A 65 9.51 12.22 -10.57
C TYR A 65 9.50 12.97 -9.24
N THR A 66 9.45 14.30 -9.27
CA THR A 66 9.45 15.14 -8.07
C THR A 66 8.18 14.92 -7.26
N ALA A 67 7.01 15.01 -7.91
CA ALA A 67 5.74 14.74 -7.24
C ALA A 67 5.64 13.29 -6.78
N HIS A 68 6.16 12.32 -7.54
CA HIS A 68 6.18 10.90 -7.13
C HIS A 68 6.95 10.71 -5.83
N VAL A 69 8.21 11.15 -5.78
CA VAL A 69 9.06 10.98 -4.59
C VAL A 69 8.49 11.72 -3.39
N LEU A 70 8.00 12.95 -3.57
CA LEU A 70 7.39 13.72 -2.49
C LEU A 70 6.08 13.09 -2.02
N TRP A 71 5.29 12.49 -2.92
CA TRP A 71 4.11 11.72 -2.55
C TRP A 71 4.48 10.50 -1.70
N HIS A 72 5.47 9.70 -2.11
CA HIS A 72 5.98 8.57 -1.32
C HIS A 72 6.42 8.98 0.08
N ALA A 73 7.20 10.06 0.20
CA ALA A 73 7.69 10.57 1.48
C ALA A 73 6.55 10.97 2.43
N HIS A 74 5.40 11.35 1.88
CA HIS A 74 4.21 11.78 2.62
C HIS A 74 3.09 10.73 2.66
N ALA A 75 3.25 9.56 2.05
CA ALA A 75 2.20 8.53 1.99
C ALA A 75 1.70 8.09 3.38
N SER A 76 2.61 7.94 4.35
CA SER A 76 2.20 7.66 5.75
C SER A 76 1.45 8.82 6.40
N LYS A 77 1.80 10.08 6.08
CA LYS A 77 1.07 11.26 6.58
C LYS A 77 -0.33 11.37 5.93
N LEU A 78 -0.45 11.01 4.65
CA LEU A 78 -1.75 10.89 3.97
C LEU A 78 -2.61 9.81 4.65
N TRP A 79 -2.01 8.65 4.98
CA TRP A 79 -2.70 7.59 5.71
C TRP A 79 -3.18 8.04 7.09
N ASP A 80 -2.33 8.71 7.86
CA ASP A 80 -2.70 9.20 9.20
C ASP A 80 -3.86 10.20 9.12
N ARG A 81 -3.82 11.10 8.12
CA ARG A 81 -4.90 12.06 7.87
C ARG A 81 -6.18 11.36 7.43
N PHE A 82 -6.09 10.33 6.61
CA PHE A 82 -7.21 9.46 6.23
C PHE A 82 -7.87 8.81 7.45
N VAL A 83 -7.11 8.14 8.31
CA VAL A 83 -7.64 7.51 9.53
C VAL A 83 -8.25 8.53 10.50
N ILE A 84 -7.69 9.72 10.60
CA ILE A 84 -8.28 10.82 11.39
C ILE A 84 -9.61 11.26 10.77
N ASP A 85 -9.66 11.46 9.46
CA ASP A 85 -10.86 11.94 8.77
C ASP A 85 -12.02 10.96 8.85
N VAL A 86 -11.75 9.66 8.66
CA VAL A 86 -12.76 8.59 8.77
C VAL A 86 -13.38 8.60 10.16
N ARG A 87 -12.56 8.65 11.23
CA ARG A 87 -13.07 8.73 12.61
C ARG A 87 -13.95 9.96 12.84
N ARG A 88 -13.53 11.13 12.35
CA ARG A 88 -14.28 12.37 12.49
C ARG A 88 -15.62 12.31 11.77
N ARG A 89 -15.67 11.70 10.59
CA ARG A 89 -16.90 11.53 9.80
C ARG A 89 -17.85 10.56 10.47
N LEU A 90 -17.35 9.42 10.93
CA LEU A 90 -18.16 8.46 11.68
C LEU A 90 -18.77 9.11 12.93
N ALA A 91 -17.98 9.83 13.71
CA ALA A 91 -18.47 10.58 14.87
C ALA A 91 -19.59 11.57 14.47
N THR A 92 -19.35 12.39 13.44
CA THR A 92 -20.32 13.36 12.92
C THR A 92 -21.62 12.70 12.47
N SER A 93 -21.52 11.59 11.71
CA SER A 93 -22.69 10.83 11.21
C SER A 93 -23.52 10.18 12.33
N ALA A 94 -22.92 10.00 13.50
CA ALA A 94 -23.56 9.42 14.67
C ALA A 94 -24.02 10.48 15.69
N GLY A 95 -23.84 11.78 15.41
CA GLY A 95 -24.14 12.86 16.36
C GLY A 95 -23.18 12.92 17.56
N ILE A 96 -21.99 12.32 17.44
CA ILE A 96 -21.00 12.21 18.51
C ILE A 96 -19.95 13.33 18.34
N VAL A 97 -19.64 14.01 19.45
CA VAL A 97 -18.52 14.96 19.48
C VAL A 97 -17.21 14.20 19.17
N GLN A 98 -16.43 14.68 18.20
CA GLN A 98 -15.25 13.96 17.68
C GLN A 98 -14.24 13.56 18.76
N SER A 99 -14.07 14.38 19.81
CA SER A 99 -13.18 14.08 20.95
C SER A 99 -13.66 12.91 21.81
N ARG A 100 -14.95 12.59 21.79
CA ARG A 100 -15.56 11.48 22.53
C ARG A 100 -15.69 10.20 21.71
N PHE A 101 -15.30 10.19 20.43
CA PHE A 101 -15.46 9.01 19.56
C PHE A 101 -14.90 7.72 20.19
N ALA A 102 -13.74 7.80 20.85
CA ALA A 102 -13.10 6.65 21.48
C ALA A 102 -13.90 6.02 22.64
N GLN A 103 -14.87 6.75 23.23
CA GLN A 103 -15.78 6.24 24.26
C GLN A 103 -16.94 5.45 23.67
N HIS A 104 -17.16 5.54 22.35
CA HIS A 104 -18.29 4.93 21.66
C HIS A 104 -17.88 3.90 20.60
N ALA A 105 -16.68 4.03 20.03
CA ALA A 105 -16.22 3.16 18.96
C ALA A 105 -14.71 3.26 18.75
N ARG A 106 -14.16 2.25 18.10
CA ARG A 106 -12.77 2.24 17.66
C ARG A 106 -12.64 1.90 16.18
N LEU A 107 -11.89 2.72 15.46
CA LEU A 107 -11.51 2.42 14.08
C LEU A 107 -10.22 1.60 14.10
N SER A 108 -10.36 0.30 13.87
CA SER A 108 -9.26 -0.66 13.83
C SER A 108 -8.86 -0.92 12.38
N PHE A 109 -7.55 -1.03 12.13
CA PHE A 109 -7.07 -1.36 10.79
C PHE A 109 -5.78 -2.17 10.81
N ALA A 110 -5.56 -2.94 9.74
CA ALA A 110 -4.26 -3.40 9.28
C ALA A 110 -4.08 -2.94 7.85
N ARG A 111 -2.92 -2.39 7.52
CA ARG A 111 -2.59 -1.94 6.18
C ARG A 111 -1.27 -2.51 5.69
N VAL A 112 -1.20 -2.71 4.38
CA VAL A 112 -0.01 -3.10 3.63
C VAL A 112 0.23 -2.05 2.56
N ALA A 113 1.47 -1.57 2.45
CA ALA A 113 1.95 -0.79 1.32
C ALA A 113 2.64 -1.72 0.32
N GLU A 114 2.24 -1.66 -0.94
CA GLU A 114 2.77 -2.52 -2.01
C GLU A 114 3.14 -1.65 -3.22
N TYR A 115 4.22 -1.99 -3.91
CA TYR A 115 4.65 -1.26 -5.10
C TYR A 115 3.94 -1.81 -6.33
N GLN A 116 3.28 -0.91 -7.06
CA GLN A 116 2.74 -1.24 -8.38
C GLN A 116 3.89 -1.36 -9.40
N LYS A 117 3.62 -1.96 -10.57
CA LYS A 117 4.58 -2.05 -11.68
C LYS A 117 5.20 -0.69 -12.07
N ARG A 118 4.44 0.40 -11.89
CA ARG A 118 4.91 1.78 -12.08
C ARG A 118 5.75 2.36 -10.92
N ALA A 119 6.25 1.51 -10.04
CA ALA A 119 7.02 1.85 -8.84
C ALA A 119 6.32 2.82 -7.86
N ALA A 120 5.01 3.03 -7.98
CA ALA A 120 4.22 3.83 -7.05
C ALA A 120 3.57 2.92 -6.00
N VAL A 121 3.64 3.32 -4.74
CA VAL A 121 2.99 2.60 -3.65
C VAL A 121 1.47 2.76 -3.75
N HIS A 122 0.75 1.66 -3.62
CA HIS A 122 -0.65 1.65 -3.19
C HIS A 122 -0.77 1.05 -1.78
N VAL A 123 -1.86 1.36 -1.10
CA VAL A 123 -2.13 0.89 0.25
C VAL A 123 -3.39 0.04 0.22
N HIS A 124 -3.24 -1.22 0.60
CA HIS A 124 -4.36 -2.08 0.93
C HIS A 124 -4.58 -2.06 2.43
N ALA A 125 -5.83 -2.05 2.87
CA ALA A 125 -6.16 -2.06 4.28
C ALA A 125 -7.45 -2.82 4.56
N VAL A 126 -7.43 -3.62 5.63
CA VAL A 126 -8.66 -4.08 6.26
C VAL A 126 -9.01 -3.10 7.36
N VAL A 127 -10.16 -2.45 7.24
CA VAL A 127 -10.68 -1.45 8.19
C VAL A 127 -11.92 -2.02 8.87
N ARG A 128 -11.97 -1.97 10.20
CA ARG A 128 -13.07 -2.47 11.02
C ARG A 128 -13.53 -1.39 11.99
N LEU A 129 -14.83 -1.34 12.21
CA LEU A 129 -15.43 -0.54 13.29
C LEU A 129 -15.75 -1.47 14.46
N ASP A 130 -15.01 -1.27 15.55
CA ASP A 130 -15.13 -2.03 16.80
C ASP A 130 -15.86 -1.21 17.87
N GLY A 131 -16.31 -1.87 18.94
CA GLY A 131 -16.70 -1.21 20.18
C GLY A 131 -15.53 -0.45 20.83
N PRO A 132 -15.80 0.43 21.82
CA PRO A 132 -14.76 1.22 22.50
C PRO A 132 -13.61 0.37 23.06
N ASP A 133 -13.90 -0.82 23.59
CA ASP A 133 -12.89 -1.70 24.20
C ASP A 133 -12.17 -2.60 23.18
N GLY A 134 -12.54 -2.52 21.89
CA GLY A 134 -11.86 -3.19 20.79
C GLY A 134 -12.63 -4.41 20.27
N PRO A 135 -11.93 -5.43 19.71
CA PRO A 135 -12.55 -6.46 18.88
C PRO A 135 -13.49 -7.42 19.62
N ALA A 136 -13.34 -7.54 20.95
CA ALA A 136 -14.21 -8.37 21.77
C ALA A 136 -15.54 -7.69 22.10
N ASP A 137 -15.62 -6.36 21.93
CA ASP A 137 -16.79 -5.56 22.22
C ASP A 137 -17.67 -5.42 20.97
N ASP A 138 -18.98 -5.36 21.18
CA ASP A 138 -19.94 -5.25 20.09
C ASP A 138 -19.80 -3.87 19.40
N PRO A 139 -19.86 -3.81 18.06
CA PRO A 139 -19.79 -2.54 17.35
C PRO A 139 -20.97 -1.66 17.78
N PRO A 140 -20.88 -0.32 17.76
CA PRO A 140 -22.01 0.53 18.15
C PRO A 140 -23.22 0.36 17.22
N ALA A 141 -24.47 0.50 17.73
CA ALA A 141 -25.72 0.29 16.96
C ALA A 141 -25.78 1.10 15.64
N TRP A 142 -25.22 2.31 15.68
CA TRP A 142 -25.13 3.20 14.53
C TRP A 142 -24.02 2.83 13.53
N GLY A 143 -23.10 1.95 13.91
CA GLY A 143 -21.96 1.54 13.09
C GLY A 143 -22.38 0.51 12.05
N THR A 144 -22.81 0.97 10.87
CA THR A 144 -23.13 0.10 9.72
C THR A 144 -21.99 0.07 8.71
N ALA A 145 -21.97 -0.97 7.86
CA ALA A 145 -21.01 -1.06 6.75
C ALA A 145 -21.15 0.11 5.76
N ASP A 146 -22.37 0.57 5.51
CA ASP A 146 -22.62 1.70 4.60
C ASP A 146 -22.02 3.00 5.13
N ARG A 147 -22.20 3.30 6.42
CA ARG A 147 -21.60 4.48 7.05
C ARG A 147 -20.08 4.40 7.07
N LEU A 148 -19.52 3.21 7.28
CA LEU A 148 -18.09 3.00 7.19
C LEU A 148 -17.58 3.20 5.75
N THR A 149 -18.32 2.72 4.76
CA THR A 149 -18.00 2.84 3.33
C THR A 149 -18.02 4.31 2.89
N ASP A 150 -19.09 5.03 3.21
CA ASP A 150 -19.20 6.46 2.92
C ASP A 150 -18.07 7.27 3.59
N ALA A 151 -17.81 7.00 4.87
CA ALA A 151 -16.74 7.68 5.60
C ALA A 151 -15.37 7.42 4.97
N VAL A 152 -15.07 6.18 4.56
CA VAL A 152 -13.82 5.81 3.87
C VAL A 152 -13.71 6.50 2.51
N GLN A 153 -14.71 6.34 1.64
CA GLN A 153 -14.67 6.89 0.28
C GLN A 153 -14.54 8.42 0.31
N THR A 154 -15.32 9.08 1.16
CA THR A 154 -15.30 10.55 1.25
C THR A 154 -14.00 11.06 1.89
N SER A 155 -13.44 10.33 2.85
CA SER A 155 -12.13 10.68 3.44
C SER A 155 -11.00 10.54 2.43
N ALA A 156 -10.97 9.44 1.67
CA ALA A 156 -9.94 9.18 0.67
C ALA A 156 -9.91 10.28 -0.41
N ARG A 157 -11.08 10.76 -0.84
CA ARG A 157 -11.19 11.87 -1.83
C ARG A 157 -10.83 13.24 -1.26
N ARG A 158 -11.06 13.48 0.04
CA ARG A 158 -10.87 14.82 0.66
C ARG A 158 -9.45 15.06 1.15
N VAL A 159 -8.79 14.03 1.68
CA VAL A 159 -7.54 14.19 2.41
C VAL A 159 -6.44 14.72 1.49
N LEU A 160 -5.75 15.75 1.99
CA LEU A 160 -4.58 16.33 1.35
C LEU A 160 -3.47 16.59 2.36
N VAL A 161 -2.24 16.62 1.85
CA VAL A 161 -1.04 17.03 2.57
C VAL A 161 -0.28 18.02 1.72
N ARG A 162 0.12 19.15 2.30
CA ARG A 162 1.02 20.11 1.66
C ARG A 162 2.47 19.77 1.99
N THR A 163 3.35 19.85 1.00
CA THR A 163 4.80 19.79 1.21
C THR A 163 5.28 21.09 1.82
N PRO A 164 6.43 21.11 2.53
CA PRO A 164 7.14 22.36 2.76
C PRO A 164 7.40 23.07 1.43
N TYR A 165 7.27 24.40 1.41
CA TYR A 165 7.68 25.19 0.26
C TYR A 165 9.20 25.09 0.10
N SER A 166 9.68 24.84 -1.12
CA SER A 166 11.08 24.96 -1.50
C SER A 166 11.20 25.85 -2.73
N PRO A 167 12.15 26.81 -2.82
CA PRO A 167 12.32 27.63 -4.03
C PRO A 167 12.53 26.82 -5.32
N ALA A 168 13.09 25.61 -5.22
CA ALA A 168 13.36 24.76 -6.37
C ALA A 168 12.13 23.97 -6.88
N VAL A 169 11.11 23.78 -6.04
CA VAL A 169 9.96 22.88 -6.32
C VAL A 169 8.60 23.55 -6.12
N GLY A 170 8.53 24.64 -5.36
CA GLY A 170 7.29 25.23 -4.86
C GLY A 170 6.69 24.44 -3.69
N GLU A 171 5.40 24.69 -3.43
CA GLU A 171 4.57 23.89 -2.53
C GLU A 171 3.68 22.95 -3.37
N LEU A 172 3.70 21.65 -3.08
CA LEU A 172 2.83 20.67 -3.72
C LEU A 172 1.67 20.29 -2.80
N VAL A 173 0.48 20.10 -3.39
CA VAL A 173 -0.69 19.53 -2.72
C VAL A 173 -0.82 18.06 -3.10
N LEU A 174 -0.51 17.18 -2.15
CA LEU A 174 -0.52 15.74 -2.30
C LEU A 174 -1.87 15.16 -1.90
N ARG A 175 -2.41 14.21 -2.68
CA ARG A 175 -3.70 13.52 -2.46
C ARG A 175 -3.60 12.05 -2.83
N TRP A 176 -4.56 11.24 -2.41
CA TRP A 176 -4.76 9.91 -3.00
C TRP A 176 -5.22 10.02 -4.46
N GLY A 177 -4.97 8.98 -5.25
CA GLY A 177 -5.46 8.84 -6.61
C GLY A 177 -6.99 8.71 -6.68
N SER A 178 -7.55 8.81 -7.88
CA SER A 178 -8.99 8.68 -8.12
C SER A 178 -9.51 7.25 -7.93
N GLN A 179 -8.65 6.25 -8.14
CA GLN A 179 -8.95 4.84 -7.93
C GLN A 179 -8.94 4.55 -6.43
N ILE A 180 -10.14 4.52 -5.85
CA ILE A 180 -10.41 4.15 -4.46
C ILE A 180 -11.41 3.01 -4.50
N ASP A 181 -11.05 1.90 -3.90
CA ASP A 181 -11.91 0.73 -3.79
C ASP A 181 -12.19 0.44 -2.31
N ALA A 182 -13.45 0.15 -1.98
CA ALA A 182 -13.91 -0.11 -0.62
C ALA A 182 -15.01 -1.18 -0.68
N ARG A 183 -14.62 -2.42 -0.40
CA ARG A 183 -15.50 -3.60 -0.48
C ARG A 183 -15.82 -4.12 0.91
N GLN A 184 -17.09 -4.42 1.18
CA GLN A 184 -17.50 -5.00 2.45
C GLN A 184 -17.03 -6.46 2.57
N LEU A 185 -16.46 -6.80 3.72
CA LEU A 185 -16.12 -8.17 4.09
C LEU A 185 -17.27 -8.77 4.91
N ARG A 186 -18.14 -9.56 4.26
CA ARG A 186 -19.26 -10.26 4.92
C ARG A 186 -18.74 -11.37 5.85
N ALA A 187 -19.53 -11.71 6.87
CA ALA A 187 -19.23 -12.76 7.84
C ALA A 187 -20.21 -13.96 7.72
N ASP A 188 -21.05 -13.96 6.69
CA ASP A 188 -22.14 -14.93 6.57
C ASP A 188 -21.72 -16.05 5.61
N GLY A 189 -21.64 -17.27 6.17
CA GLY A 189 -21.63 -18.59 5.53
C GLY A 189 -21.01 -18.72 4.13
N ASP A 190 -19.89 -19.45 4.05
CA ASP A 190 -19.18 -19.90 2.83
C ASP A 190 -18.09 -18.97 2.25
N GLY A 191 -17.64 -17.98 3.03
CA GLY A 191 -16.42 -17.21 2.78
C GLY A 191 -15.59 -17.06 4.07
N PRO A 192 -14.25 -16.94 4.02
CA PRO A 192 -13.44 -17.22 5.20
C PRO A 192 -13.62 -16.13 6.27
N ASP A 193 -13.76 -16.61 7.52
CA ASP A 193 -14.01 -15.89 8.78
C ASP A 193 -12.85 -14.91 9.10
N ASP A 194 -12.68 -14.40 10.33
CA ASP A 194 -11.52 -13.60 10.75
C ASP A 194 -10.13 -14.16 10.30
N ASP A 195 -10.09 -15.44 9.90
CA ASP A 195 -9.03 -16.13 9.15
C ASP A 195 -8.73 -15.57 7.75
N ALA A 196 -9.67 -15.01 6.98
CA ALA A 196 -9.40 -14.37 5.68
C ALA A 196 -8.55 -13.12 5.83
N VAL A 197 -8.80 -12.36 6.90
CA VAL A 197 -8.06 -11.16 7.24
C VAL A 197 -6.68 -11.52 7.79
N ALA A 198 -6.60 -12.56 8.62
CA ALA A 198 -5.34 -13.10 9.09
C ALA A 198 -4.53 -13.72 7.94
N ALA A 199 -5.16 -14.41 7.00
CA ALA A 199 -4.56 -14.99 5.79
C ALA A 199 -4.14 -13.90 4.80
N TYR A 200 -4.93 -12.83 4.65
CA TYR A 200 -4.56 -11.67 3.86
C TYR A 200 -3.33 -10.99 4.47
N VAL A 201 -3.34 -10.73 5.77
CA VAL A 201 -2.15 -10.18 6.45
C VAL A 201 -0.98 -11.16 6.39
N ALA A 202 -1.20 -12.47 6.54
CA ALA A 202 -0.17 -13.51 6.48
C ALA A 202 0.44 -13.63 5.07
N LYS A 203 -0.36 -13.52 4.00
CA LYS A 203 0.06 -13.46 2.59
C LYS A 203 1.14 -12.40 2.38
N TYR A 204 1.05 -11.26 3.07
CA TYR A 204 2.03 -10.17 2.97
C TYR A 204 3.14 -10.22 4.02
N VAL A 205 3.01 -11.08 5.04
CA VAL A 205 4.11 -11.40 5.97
C VAL A 205 5.03 -12.46 5.36
N THR A 206 4.51 -13.33 4.47
CA THR A 206 5.29 -14.40 3.81
C THR A 206 5.85 -14.03 2.45
N LYS A 207 5.31 -13.01 1.76
CA LYS A 207 5.99 -12.44 0.58
C LYS A 207 7.27 -11.73 1.02
N GLY A 208 8.42 -12.26 0.62
CA GLY A 208 9.73 -11.66 0.91
C GLY A 208 9.84 -10.22 0.39
N ALA A 209 10.82 -9.48 0.92
CA ALA A 209 11.17 -8.14 0.43
C ALA A 209 11.42 -8.13 -1.10
N ASP A 210 11.87 -9.26 -1.64
CA ASP A 210 12.20 -9.45 -3.06
C ASP A 210 10.97 -9.48 -3.99
N GLU A 211 9.79 -9.85 -3.48
CA GLU A 211 8.54 -9.89 -4.26
C GLU A 211 7.68 -8.62 -4.09
N THR A 212 8.05 -7.73 -3.17
CA THR A 212 7.19 -6.63 -2.72
C THR A 212 7.67 -5.22 -3.06
N GLY A 213 8.89 -5.02 -3.55
CA GLY A 213 9.47 -3.67 -3.58
C GLY A 213 10.18 -3.30 -4.87
N ALA A 214 9.67 -2.29 -5.58
CA ALA A 214 10.51 -1.54 -6.51
C ALA A 214 11.63 -0.84 -5.71
N GLY A 215 12.89 -1.00 -6.12
CA GLY A 215 14.03 -0.41 -5.43
C GLY A 215 15.17 -1.40 -5.18
N THR A 216 15.89 -1.23 -4.06
CA THR A 216 16.93 -2.15 -3.58
C THR A 216 16.65 -2.59 -2.15
N ASP A 217 17.11 -3.80 -1.80
CA ASP A 217 17.03 -4.39 -0.46
C ASP A 217 18.01 -3.75 0.54
N HIS A 218 19.02 -3.05 0.04
CA HIS A 218 20.05 -2.36 0.81
C HIS A 218 20.01 -0.85 0.58
N LYS A 219 20.51 -0.10 1.58
CA LYS A 219 20.63 1.35 1.50
C LYS A 219 21.65 1.77 0.45
N LEU A 220 21.31 2.82 -0.29
CA LEU A 220 22.21 3.52 -1.19
C LEU A 220 22.85 4.66 -0.40
N THR A 221 24.18 4.72 -0.37
CA THR A 221 24.95 5.67 0.44
C THR A 221 25.68 6.71 -0.41
N THR A 222 25.95 6.38 -1.68
CA THR A 222 26.61 7.27 -2.64
C THR A 222 25.80 7.39 -3.93
N TRP A 223 26.14 8.40 -4.74
CA TRP A 223 25.58 8.53 -6.09
C TRP A 223 26.02 7.37 -7.00
N ALA A 224 27.24 6.86 -6.82
CA ALA A 224 27.76 5.73 -7.60
C ALA A 224 26.94 4.45 -7.33
N ASP A 225 26.50 4.22 -6.09
CA ASP A 225 25.60 3.11 -5.74
C ASP A 225 24.30 3.16 -6.58
N ILE A 226 23.76 4.37 -6.78
CA ILE A 226 22.56 4.57 -7.60
C ILE A 226 22.85 4.26 -9.07
N ASP A 227 24.05 4.54 -9.58
CA ASP A 227 24.41 4.33 -10.98
C ASP A 227 24.72 2.86 -11.31
N THR A 228 25.13 2.06 -10.32
CA THR A 228 25.43 0.62 -10.49
C THR A 228 24.29 -0.30 -10.08
N ALA A 229 23.27 0.19 -9.36
CA ALA A 229 22.12 -0.61 -8.94
C ALA A 229 21.46 -1.38 -10.12
N PRO A 230 21.12 -2.67 -9.99
CA PRO A 230 20.53 -3.48 -11.08
C PRO A 230 19.02 -3.22 -11.22
N VAL A 231 18.65 -1.98 -11.53
CA VAL A 231 17.25 -1.53 -11.62
C VAL A 231 16.93 -0.89 -12.97
N SER A 232 15.65 -0.84 -13.32
CA SER A 232 15.16 -0.17 -14.54
C SER A 232 15.53 1.32 -14.56
N GLY A 233 15.56 1.92 -15.75
CA GLY A 233 15.83 3.36 -15.90
C GLY A 233 14.87 4.23 -15.10
N HIS A 234 13.59 3.83 -15.03
CA HIS A 234 12.57 4.51 -14.24
C HIS A 234 12.86 4.50 -12.73
N VAL A 235 13.18 3.33 -12.18
CA VAL A 235 13.50 3.18 -10.75
C VAL A 235 14.77 3.96 -10.40
N ARG A 236 15.79 3.91 -11.27
CA ARG A 236 17.01 4.70 -11.10
C ARG A 236 16.73 6.21 -11.10
N ALA A 237 15.83 6.68 -11.96
CA ALA A 237 15.42 8.09 -11.99
C ALA A 237 14.71 8.52 -10.70
N LEU A 238 13.88 7.66 -10.09
CA LEU A 238 13.29 7.90 -8.77
C LEU A 238 14.35 7.98 -7.67
N MET A 239 15.34 7.06 -7.67
CA MET A 239 16.47 7.10 -6.71
C MET A 239 17.29 8.38 -6.84
N ARG A 240 17.65 8.78 -8.06
CA ARG A 240 18.37 10.05 -8.33
C ARG A 240 17.55 11.26 -7.88
N THR A 241 16.23 11.22 -8.07
CA THR A 241 15.33 12.28 -7.62
C THR A 241 15.29 12.37 -6.10
N CYS A 242 15.20 11.24 -5.39
CA CYS A 242 15.35 11.21 -3.93
C CYS A 242 16.67 11.86 -3.49
N TRP A 243 17.76 11.59 -4.21
CA TRP A 243 19.08 12.12 -3.86
C TRP A 243 19.21 13.63 -4.04
N ARG A 244 18.67 14.15 -5.15
CA ARG A 244 18.61 15.58 -5.47
C ARG A 244 17.74 16.32 -4.47
N LEU A 245 16.50 15.87 -4.26
CA LEU A 245 15.56 16.48 -3.31
C LEU A 245 16.06 16.38 -1.87
N GLY A 246 16.74 15.28 -1.51
CA GLY A 246 17.35 15.12 -0.18
C GLY A 246 18.56 16.04 0.08
N GLY A 247 19.02 16.78 -0.92
CA GLY A 247 20.00 17.87 -0.75
C GLY A 247 19.36 19.23 -0.44
N LEU A 248 18.04 19.35 -0.53
CA LEU A 248 17.34 20.61 -0.25
C LEU A 248 17.11 20.76 1.27
N PRO A 249 17.50 21.89 1.88
CA PRO A 249 17.33 22.10 3.32
C PRO A 249 15.87 21.97 3.79
N GLU A 250 14.91 22.40 2.96
CA GLU A 250 13.48 22.36 3.29
C GLU A 250 12.95 20.93 3.39
N TYR A 251 13.63 19.97 2.78
CA TYR A 251 13.30 18.55 2.81
C TYR A 251 14.23 17.72 3.72
N ALA A 252 15.10 18.35 4.51
CA ALA A 252 15.96 17.65 5.45
C ALA A 252 15.19 16.70 6.39
N PRO A 253 14.01 17.05 6.96
CA PRO A 253 13.23 16.13 7.81
C PRO A 253 12.68 14.88 7.10
N LEU A 254 12.69 14.86 5.76
CA LEU A 254 12.22 13.72 4.98
C LEU A 254 13.32 12.65 4.82
N HIS A 255 14.59 12.99 5.03
CA HIS A 255 15.74 12.09 4.90
C HIS A 255 15.75 11.30 3.57
N LEU A 256 15.42 11.95 2.45
CA LEU A 256 15.16 11.28 1.16
C LEU A 256 16.35 10.45 0.65
N ARG A 257 17.59 10.85 0.93
CA ARG A 257 18.78 10.05 0.58
C ARG A 257 18.79 8.70 1.29
N THR A 258 18.48 8.68 2.59
CA THR A 258 18.41 7.46 3.39
C THR A 258 17.35 6.49 2.86
N TRP A 259 16.25 7.03 2.32
CA TRP A 259 15.12 6.26 1.78
C TRP A 259 15.16 6.11 0.24
N ALA A 260 16.29 6.39 -0.41
CA ALA A 260 16.40 6.26 -1.86
C ALA A 260 16.20 4.81 -2.35
N HIS A 261 16.69 3.84 -1.57
CA HIS A 261 16.49 2.40 -1.83
C HIS A 261 15.02 1.98 -1.85
N THR A 262 14.15 2.70 -1.13
CA THR A 262 12.69 2.54 -1.12
C THR A 262 11.99 3.68 -1.86
N LEU A 263 12.67 4.31 -2.82
CA LEU A 263 12.11 5.34 -3.71
C LEU A 263 11.43 6.51 -2.96
N GLY A 264 11.92 6.83 -1.76
CA GLY A 264 11.39 7.88 -0.89
C GLY A 264 10.27 7.44 0.05
N TYR A 265 9.74 6.22 -0.06
CA TYR A 265 8.75 5.71 0.88
C TYR A 265 9.44 5.36 2.21
N ARG A 266 8.99 6.01 3.28
CA ARG A 266 9.58 5.95 4.62
C ARG A 266 8.71 5.23 5.65
N GLY A 267 7.61 4.63 5.21
CA GLY A 267 6.67 3.93 6.09
C GLY A 267 7.01 2.45 6.24
N HIS A 268 6.43 1.81 7.25
CA HIS A 268 6.44 0.35 7.30
C HIS A 268 5.55 -0.23 6.20
N ILE A 269 5.99 -1.33 5.59
CA ILE A 269 5.20 -2.09 4.60
C ILE A 269 3.92 -2.59 5.27
N LEU A 270 4.02 -3.26 6.42
CA LEU A 270 2.87 -3.67 7.22
C LEU A 270 2.70 -2.76 8.44
N THR A 271 1.50 -2.25 8.66
CA THR A 271 1.14 -1.47 9.87
C THR A 271 -0.20 -1.94 10.41
N LYS A 272 -0.30 -2.17 11.72
CA LYS A 272 -1.56 -2.49 12.40
C LYS A 272 -1.87 -1.43 13.46
N SER A 273 -3.15 -1.11 13.62
CA SER A 273 -3.63 -0.32 14.75
C SER A 273 -3.49 -1.11 16.06
N ARG A 274 -3.32 -0.41 17.20
CA ARG A 274 -2.95 -1.04 18.48
C ARG A 274 -3.88 -2.15 18.98
N ALA A 275 -5.17 -2.13 18.66
CA ALA A 275 -6.15 -3.14 19.08
C ALA A 275 -6.69 -3.97 17.91
N TYR A 276 -5.96 -4.02 16.79
CA TYR A 276 -6.41 -4.79 15.64
C TYR A 276 -6.37 -6.31 15.88
N SER A 277 -5.27 -6.78 16.46
CA SER A 277 -4.98 -8.17 16.78
C SER A 277 -4.06 -8.23 18.01
N THR A 278 -3.78 -9.43 18.52
CA THR A 278 -2.68 -9.64 19.47
C THR A 278 -1.37 -9.05 18.90
N THR A 279 -0.49 -8.59 19.78
CA THR A 279 0.75 -7.91 19.36
C THR A 279 1.78 -8.92 18.85
N TYR A 280 2.64 -8.52 17.90
CA TYR A 280 3.78 -9.37 17.49
C TYR A 280 4.72 -9.69 18.65
N ALA A 281 4.79 -8.83 19.67
CA ALA A 281 5.54 -9.11 20.89
C ALA A 281 4.92 -10.27 21.67
N ALA A 282 3.60 -10.26 21.87
CA ALA A 282 2.87 -11.36 22.50
C ALA A 282 3.00 -12.67 21.69
N LEU A 283 2.87 -12.62 20.36
CA LEU A 283 3.08 -13.79 19.49
C LEU A 283 4.53 -14.29 19.47
N ARG A 284 5.52 -13.41 19.66
CA ARG A 284 6.94 -13.83 19.78
C ARG A 284 7.21 -14.45 21.14
N ALA A 285 6.63 -13.92 22.22
CA ALA A 285 6.74 -14.50 23.56
C ALA A 285 6.07 -15.87 23.64
N GLU A 286 4.88 -16.01 23.05
CA GLU A 286 4.17 -17.29 22.99
C GLU A 286 4.94 -18.33 22.16
N ARG A 287 5.47 -17.95 20.98
CA ARG A 287 6.38 -18.83 20.22
C ARG A 287 7.66 -19.17 20.96
N ALA A 288 8.25 -18.23 21.71
CA ALA A 288 9.43 -18.51 22.53
C ALA A 288 9.11 -19.51 23.66
N HIS A 289 7.92 -19.42 24.27
CA HIS A 289 7.44 -20.42 25.22
C HIS A 289 7.13 -21.77 24.56
N HIS A 290 6.62 -21.76 23.33
CA HIS A 290 6.35 -22.97 22.55
C HIS A 290 7.65 -23.68 22.11
N VAL A 291 8.66 -22.91 21.71
CA VAL A 291 10.00 -23.42 21.32
C VAL A 291 10.86 -23.75 22.55
N GLY A 292 10.60 -23.14 23.71
CA GLY A 292 11.30 -23.39 24.97
C GLY A 292 11.05 -24.76 25.61
N HIS A 293 10.37 -25.69 24.94
CA HIS A 293 10.17 -27.08 25.39
C HIS A 293 11.18 -28.08 24.79
N ALA A 294 12.24 -27.61 24.13
CA ALA A 294 13.37 -28.45 23.74
C ALA A 294 14.67 -27.87 24.29
N ASP A 295 14.87 -28.03 25.60
CA ASP A 295 16.17 -27.75 26.22
C ASP A 295 17.11 -28.90 25.86
N ILE A 296 17.87 -28.75 24.78
CA ILE A 296 18.98 -29.63 24.43
C ILE A 296 20.25 -28.90 24.84
N LEU A 297 20.79 -29.28 25.99
CA LEU A 297 22.09 -28.83 26.47
C LEU A 297 23.18 -29.18 25.44
N ASP A 298 24.12 -28.24 25.23
CA ASP A 298 25.25 -28.23 24.28
C ASP A 298 24.95 -27.99 22.78
N THR A 299 24.51 -26.77 22.42
CA THR A 299 24.49 -26.33 21.02
C THR A 299 25.42 -25.16 20.71
N VAL A 300 26.37 -25.38 19.81
CA VAL A 300 27.07 -24.33 19.06
C VAL A 300 26.07 -23.69 18.09
N THR A 301 25.97 -22.36 18.08
CA THR A 301 25.02 -21.64 17.21
C THR A 301 25.51 -21.60 15.76
N GLU A 302 25.23 -22.63 14.98
CA GLU A 302 25.33 -22.57 13.52
C GLU A 302 24.04 -21.99 12.92
N ARG A 303 24.14 -20.88 12.20
CA ARG A 303 23.00 -20.27 11.47
C ARG A 303 22.80 -20.95 10.11
N ASN A 304 22.30 -22.17 10.12
CA ASN A 304 21.81 -22.81 8.90
C ASN A 304 20.28 -22.71 8.83
N TRP A 305 19.78 -21.88 7.91
CA TRP A 305 18.35 -21.81 7.60
C TRP A 305 17.99 -22.97 6.67
N ARG A 306 17.29 -23.98 7.17
CA ARG A 306 16.70 -25.06 6.37
C ARG A 306 15.19 -24.87 6.30
N TYR A 307 14.65 -24.83 5.08
CA TYR A 307 13.22 -24.80 4.86
C TYR A 307 12.58 -26.11 5.34
N VAL A 308 11.64 -26.03 6.29
CA VAL A 308 11.01 -27.21 6.95
C VAL A 308 9.62 -27.54 6.40
N GLY A 309 9.14 -26.76 5.41
CA GLY A 309 7.87 -26.97 4.69
C GLY A 309 6.88 -25.82 4.84
N SER A 310 5.91 -25.75 3.92
CA SER A 310 4.73 -24.87 3.97
C SER A 310 3.49 -25.73 4.20
N GLY A 311 2.92 -25.69 5.40
CA GLY A 311 1.70 -26.42 5.73
C GLY A 311 0.47 -25.75 5.11
N HIS A 312 0.03 -26.24 3.95
CA HIS A 312 -1.28 -25.86 3.41
C HIS A 312 -2.32 -26.87 3.90
N THR A 313 -3.28 -26.41 4.71
CA THR A 313 -4.51 -27.17 5.00
C THR A 313 -5.41 -27.19 3.74
N PRO A 314 -6.42 -28.07 3.65
CA PRO A 314 -7.38 -28.06 2.53
C PRO A 314 -8.04 -26.68 2.29
N GLY A 315 -8.26 -25.89 3.36
CA GLY A 315 -8.71 -24.51 3.24
C GLY A 315 -7.66 -23.57 2.62
N ALA A 316 -6.37 -23.80 2.84
CA ALA A 316 -5.29 -23.04 2.21
C ALA A 316 -5.16 -23.33 0.69
N ALA A 317 -5.61 -24.49 0.22
CA ALA A 317 -5.73 -24.80 -1.21
C ALA A 317 -6.87 -24.02 -1.90
N LEU A 318 -8.00 -23.83 -1.20
CA LEU A 318 -9.09 -22.95 -1.67
C LEU A 318 -8.67 -21.47 -1.66
N ILE A 319 -7.80 -21.06 -0.72
CA ILE A 319 -7.19 -19.73 -0.71
C ILE A 319 -6.21 -19.56 -1.89
N ALA A 320 -5.46 -20.60 -2.28
CA ALA A 320 -4.63 -20.56 -3.50
C ALA A 320 -5.48 -20.41 -4.78
N ALA A 321 -6.67 -21.02 -4.81
CA ALA A 321 -7.64 -20.82 -5.89
C ALA A 321 -8.22 -19.38 -5.88
N GLY A 322 -8.57 -18.85 -4.71
CA GLY A 322 -8.98 -17.45 -4.55
C GLY A 322 -7.88 -16.44 -4.91
N VAL A 323 -6.60 -16.81 -4.77
CA VAL A 323 -5.46 -16.01 -5.25
C VAL A 323 -5.37 -16.00 -6.77
N ALA A 324 -5.69 -17.11 -7.44
CA ALA A 324 -5.81 -17.14 -8.91
C ALA A 324 -6.99 -16.27 -9.38
N GLU A 325 -8.09 -16.27 -8.65
CA GLU A 325 -9.25 -15.41 -8.91
C GLU A 325 -8.96 -13.93 -8.63
N ASP A 326 -8.22 -13.58 -7.57
CA ASP A 326 -7.79 -12.20 -7.28
C ASP A 326 -6.78 -11.67 -8.31
N LEU A 327 -5.93 -12.54 -8.86
CA LEU A 327 -5.03 -12.21 -9.98
C LEU A 327 -5.84 -12.01 -11.28
N ALA A 328 -6.89 -12.80 -11.48
CA ALA A 328 -7.85 -12.60 -12.57
C ALA A 328 -8.64 -11.30 -12.38
N ALA A 329 -9.08 -10.98 -11.17
CA ALA A 329 -9.78 -9.75 -10.82
C ALA A 329 -8.89 -8.51 -10.90
N SER A 330 -7.60 -8.63 -10.55
CA SER A 330 -6.60 -7.56 -10.79
C SER A 330 -6.34 -7.36 -12.28
N SER A 331 -6.43 -8.43 -13.06
CA SER A 331 -6.40 -8.38 -14.53
C SER A 331 -7.71 -7.78 -15.10
N GLU A 332 -8.84 -7.94 -14.41
CA GLU A 332 -10.11 -7.26 -14.72
C GLU A 332 -10.11 -5.80 -14.30
N ILE A 333 -9.50 -5.41 -13.19
CA ILE A 333 -9.29 -3.99 -12.85
C ILE A 333 -8.38 -3.32 -13.90
N ALA A 334 -7.39 -4.06 -14.42
CA ALA A 334 -6.63 -3.63 -15.59
C ALA A 334 -7.47 -3.64 -16.90
N ARG A 335 -8.59 -4.36 -16.96
CA ARG A 335 -9.63 -4.23 -18.01
C ARG A 335 -10.58 -3.07 -17.77
N ASP A 336 -10.94 -2.72 -16.54
CA ASP A 336 -11.83 -1.59 -16.23
C ASP A 336 -11.12 -0.25 -16.43
N GLU A 337 -9.78 -0.23 -16.34
CA GLU A 337 -8.94 0.83 -16.90
C GLU A 337 -9.18 1.05 -18.41
N ARG A 338 -9.75 0.06 -19.13
CA ARG A 338 -10.14 0.17 -20.54
C ARG A 338 -11.49 0.85 -20.74
N GLU A 339 -12.44 0.75 -19.80
CA GLU A 339 -13.82 1.22 -20.00
C GLU A 339 -14.08 2.64 -19.47
N VAL A 340 -13.40 3.06 -18.40
CA VAL A 340 -13.51 4.44 -17.87
C VAL A 340 -12.85 5.47 -18.81
N SER A 341 -12.10 5.00 -19.81
CA SER A 341 -11.55 5.81 -20.91
C SER A 341 -12.33 5.64 -22.22
N ARG A 342 -13.64 5.36 -22.17
CA ARG A 342 -14.56 5.63 -23.28
C ARG A 342 -15.09 7.05 -23.19
#